data_AF-A0A3P7KDJ1-F1
#
_entry.id   AF-A0A3P7KDJ1-F1
#
_cell.length_a   1.000
_cell.length_b   1.000
_cell.length_c   1.000
_cell.angle_alpha   90.00
_cell.angle_beta   90.00
_cell.angle_gamma   90.00
#
_symmetry.space_group_name_H-M   'P 1'
#
loop_
_entity.id
_entity.type
_entity.pdbx_description
1 polymer ?
#
loop_
_entity_poly.entity_id
_entity_poly.type
_entity_poly.pdbx_seq_one_letter_code
_entity_poly.pdbx_strand_id
1 'polypeptide(L)'
;MYGLAPCSSGTSGESIKLMANFVPISHRPDVLCTQYHVDFEPLVDSRSVRHQILKQEQIQEHIGSTFIFDGMILYTVSDRNFDVSVL
;
A
#
# COMPACT_ATOMS: atom_id res chain seq x y z
N MET A 1 -24.00 6.72 -7.13
CA MET A 1 -24.52 5.43 -7.63
C MET A 1 -23.41 4.77 -8.43
N TYR A 2 -22.72 3.77 -7.87
CA TYR A 2 -21.75 2.94 -8.59
C TYR A 2 -22.35 1.54 -8.76
N GLY A 3 -22.39 1.05 -9.99
CA GLY A 3 -23.08 -0.19 -10.37
C GLY A 3 -22.41 -1.43 -9.78
N LEU A 4 -23.16 -2.21 -9.02
CA LEU A 4 -22.77 -3.55 -8.58
C LEU A 4 -22.77 -4.48 -9.80
N ALA A 5 -21.67 -5.21 -10.00
CA ALA A 5 -21.57 -6.26 -11.00
C ALA A 5 -22.71 -7.30 -10.82
N PRO A 6 -23.23 -7.90 -11.91
CA PRO A 6 -24.29 -8.89 -11.81
C PRO A 6 -23.87 -10.06 -10.93
N CYS A 7 -24.72 -10.40 -9.97
CA CYS A 7 -24.62 -11.54 -9.07
C CYS A 7 -24.33 -12.83 -9.86
N SER A 8 -23.11 -13.35 -9.75
CA SER A 8 -22.68 -14.62 -10.37
C SER A 8 -23.04 -15.85 -9.52
N SER A 9 -24.03 -15.72 -8.62
CA SER A 9 -24.35 -16.77 -7.64
C SER A 9 -25.52 -17.62 -8.13
N GLY A 10 -25.35 -18.94 -8.18
CA GLY A 10 -26.43 -19.88 -8.46
C GLY A 10 -27.47 -19.90 -7.32
N THR A 11 -28.73 -20.21 -7.65
CA THR A 11 -29.87 -20.16 -6.71
C THR A 11 -30.46 -21.54 -6.37
N SER A 12 -30.01 -22.60 -7.01
CA SER A 12 -30.56 -23.96 -6.85
C SER A 12 -29.81 -24.78 -5.80
N GLY A 13 -30.51 -25.70 -5.14
CA GLY A 13 -29.93 -26.68 -4.22
C GLY A 13 -30.27 -26.42 -2.75
N GLU A 14 -29.62 -27.18 -1.87
CA GLU A 14 -29.78 -27.05 -0.42
C GLU A 14 -28.60 -26.29 0.18
N SER A 15 -28.87 -25.41 1.14
CA SER A 15 -27.85 -24.62 1.82
C SER A 15 -27.03 -25.50 2.76
N ILE A 16 -25.73 -25.65 2.46
CA ILE A 16 -24.78 -26.37 3.31
C ILE A 16 -23.72 -25.41 3.87
N LYS A 17 -23.31 -25.64 5.11
CA LYS A 17 -22.22 -24.85 5.73
C LYS A 17 -20.88 -25.45 5.32
N LEU A 18 -20.11 -24.69 4.55
CA LEU A 18 -18.75 -25.06 4.15
C LEU A 18 -17.72 -24.31 5.00
N MET A 19 -16.56 -24.93 5.19
CA MET A 19 -15.38 -24.32 5.78
C MET A 19 -14.32 -24.21 4.71
N ALA A 20 -13.59 -23.09 4.70
CA ALA A 20 -12.48 -22.87 3.81
C ALA A 20 -11.29 -22.32 4.61
N ASN A 21 -10.08 -22.52 4.08
CA ASN A 21 -8.86 -22.05 4.72
C ASN A 21 -8.59 -20.57 4.39
N PHE A 22 -9.54 -19.70 4.77
CA PHE A 22 -9.41 -18.25 4.65
C PHE A 22 -9.50 -17.62 6.02
N VAL A 23 -8.63 -16.65 6.28
CA VAL A 23 -8.66 -15.81 7.47
C VAL A 23 -9.13 -14.42 7.05
N PRO A 24 -10.18 -13.86 7.66
CA PRO A 24 -10.62 -12.52 7.33
C PRO A 24 -9.57 -11.50 7.76
N ILE A 25 -9.17 -10.63 6.84
CA ILE A 25 -8.29 -9.50 7.13
C ILE A 25 -9.17 -8.29 7.43
N SER A 26 -9.19 -7.85 8.68
CA SER A 26 -9.88 -6.62 9.08
C SER A 26 -9.11 -5.41 8.57
N HIS A 27 -9.66 -4.71 7.59
CA HIS A 27 -9.12 -3.43 7.15
C HIS A 27 -9.83 -2.28 7.87
N ARG A 28 -9.09 -1.22 8.19
CA ARG A 28 -9.70 0.05 8.59
C ARG A 28 -10.30 0.70 7.33
N PRO A 29 -11.54 1.22 7.38
CA PRO A 29 -12.24 1.72 6.21
C PRO A 29 -11.55 2.91 5.53
N ASP A 30 -10.74 3.68 6.28
CA ASP A 30 -10.11 4.92 5.81
C ASP A 30 -8.64 4.73 5.41
N VAL A 31 -8.19 3.49 5.23
CA VAL A 31 -6.81 3.22 4.82
C VAL A 31 -6.67 3.44 3.32
N LEU A 32 -5.85 4.42 2.95
CA LEU A 32 -5.43 4.68 1.58
C LEU A 32 -4.01 4.16 1.35
N CYS A 33 -3.81 3.47 0.23
CA CYS A 33 -2.48 3.15 -0.28
C CYS A 33 -2.13 4.18 -1.35
N THR A 34 -1.11 4.99 -1.09
CA THR A 34 -0.67 6.03 -2.01
C THR A 34 0.67 5.64 -2.62
N GLN A 35 0.78 5.85 -3.94
CA GLN A 35 1.98 5.61 -4.72
C GLN A 35 2.70 6.93 -4.98
N TYR A 36 4.00 6.96 -4.72
CA TYR A 36 4.88 8.11 -4.98
C TYR A 36 6.04 7.70 -5.88
N HIS A 37 6.46 8.63 -6.74
CA HIS A 37 7.73 8.54 -7.45
C HIS A 37 8.81 9.23 -6.62
N VAL A 38 9.96 8.58 -6.45
CA VAL A 38 11.06 9.05 -5.62
C VAL A 38 12.27 9.32 -6.52
N ASP A 39 12.63 10.59 -6.59
CA ASP A 39 13.85 11.07 -7.21
C ASP A 39 14.86 11.47 -6.13
N PHE A 40 16.15 11.30 -6.43
CA PHE A 40 17.25 11.61 -5.52
C PHE A 40 18.14 12.67 -6.16
N GLU A 41 18.48 13.70 -5.39
CA GLU A 41 19.47 14.71 -5.76
C GLU A 41 20.55 14.78 -4.67
N PRO A 42 21.83 14.45 -4.98
CA PRO A 42 22.35 13.99 -6.26
C PRO A 42 21.86 12.59 -6.66
N LEU A 43 21.99 12.27 -7.94
CA LEU A 43 21.50 11.00 -8.50
C LEU A 43 22.23 9.81 -7.88
N VAL A 44 21.48 8.84 -7.35
CA VAL A 44 22.01 7.63 -6.71
C VAL A 44 21.69 6.40 -7.55
N ASP A 45 22.67 5.90 -8.30
CA ASP A 45 22.48 4.74 -9.18
C ASP A 45 22.18 3.46 -8.40
N SER A 46 22.89 3.25 -7.29
CA SER A 46 22.77 2.02 -6.49
C SER A 46 21.42 1.93 -5.79
N ARG A 47 20.60 0.96 -6.21
CA ARG A 47 19.32 0.63 -5.57
C ARG A 47 19.49 0.40 -4.06
N SER A 48 20.53 -0.33 -3.66
CA SER A 48 20.78 -0.64 -2.24
C SER A 48 21.02 0.61 -1.41
N VAL A 49 21.74 1.59 -1.96
CA VAL A 49 21.99 2.87 -1.28
C VAL A 49 20.70 3.68 -1.16
N ARG A 50 19.87 3.73 -2.21
CA ARG A 50 18.53 4.36 -2.13
C ARG A 50 17.65 3.73 -1.04
N HIS A 51 17.71 2.41 -0.88
CA HIS A 51 16.99 1.73 0.20
C HIS A 51 17.55 2.07 1.59
N GLN A 52 18.87 2.27 1.71
CA GLN A 52 19.48 2.70 2.97
C GLN A 52 19.12 4.14 3.32
N ILE A 53 19.04 5.03 2.33
CA ILE A 53 18.63 6.43 2.52
C ILE A 53 17.23 6.49 3.10
N LEU A 54 16.24 5.82 2.50
CA LEU A 54 14.86 5.78 3.04
C LEU A 54 14.72 5.12 4.42
N LYS A 55 15.73 4.38 4.87
CA LYS A 55 15.78 3.77 6.20
C LYS A 55 16.40 4.67 7.26
N GLN A 56 16.93 5.84 6.89
CA GLN A 56 17.44 6.80 7.85
C GLN A 56 16.29 7.30 8.73
N GLU A 57 16.56 7.45 10.04
CA GLU A 57 15.55 7.82 11.03
C GLU A 57 14.83 9.12 10.66
N GLN A 58 15.57 10.10 10.17
CA GLN A 58 15.03 11.40 9.72
C GLN A 58 13.95 11.24 8.64
N ILE A 59 14.13 10.31 7.70
CA ILE A 59 13.16 10.08 6.63
C ILE A 59 11.99 9.26 7.17
N GLN A 60 12.26 8.24 7.99
CA GLN A 60 11.22 7.41 8.60
C GLN A 60 10.29 8.18 9.54
N GLU A 61 10.76 9.25 10.19
CA GLU A 61 9.90 10.16 10.96
C GLU A 61 8.84 10.84 10.09
N HIS A 62 9.14 11.06 8.80
CA HIS A 62 8.24 11.72 7.87
C HIS A 62 7.35 10.70 7.14
N ILE A 63 7.92 9.68 6.49
CA ILE A 63 7.14 8.71 5.68
C ILE A 63 6.52 7.57 6.51
N GLY A 64 6.97 7.40 7.75
CA GLY A 64 6.61 6.28 8.61
C GLY A 64 7.51 5.04 8.44
N SER A 65 7.35 4.07 9.34
CA SER A 65 8.16 2.85 9.36
C SER A 65 7.64 1.73 8.46
N THR A 66 6.41 1.85 7.94
CA THR A 66 5.75 0.82 7.12
C THR A 66 5.55 1.32 5.71
N PHE A 67 6.40 0.87 4.79
CA PHE A 67 6.34 1.21 3.38
C PHE A 67 6.89 0.08 2.52
N ILE A 68 6.53 0.10 1.24
CA ILE A 68 7.13 -0.76 0.22
C ILE A 68 7.88 0.13 -0.76
N PHE A 69 9.15 -0.20 -1.02
CA PHE A 69 10.00 0.58 -1.93
C PHE A 69 10.75 -0.36 -2.87
N ASP A 70 10.77 -0.02 -4.17
CA ASP A 70 11.43 -0.82 -5.20
C ASP A 70 12.73 -0.18 -5.75
N GLY A 71 13.05 1.05 -5.35
CA GLY A 71 14.16 1.84 -5.88
C GLY A 71 13.73 3.16 -6.49
N MET A 72 12.52 3.24 -7.06
CA MET A 72 11.97 4.47 -7.66
C MET A 72 10.55 4.75 -7.20
N ILE A 73 9.78 3.72 -6.87
CA ILE A 73 8.39 3.84 -6.46
C ILE A 73 8.28 3.49 -4.98
N LEU A 74 7.60 4.36 -4.24
CA LEU A 74 7.30 4.20 -2.82
C LEU A 74 5.78 4.04 -2.65
N TYR A 75 5.36 2.99 -1.96
CA TYR A 75 3.99 2.80 -1.51
C TYR A 75 3.93 2.99 -0.01
N THR A 76 3.05 3.88 0.43
CA THR A 76 2.78 4.11 1.84
C THR A 76 1.32 3.85 2.15
N VAL A 77 1.07 3.41 3.38
CA VAL A 77 -0.26 3.16 3.89
C VAL A 77 -0.46 4.14 5.03
N SER A 78 -0.92 5.35 4.69
CA SER A 78 -1.12 6.42 5.66
C SER A 78 -2.35 7.23 5.29
N ASP A 79 -2.99 7.77 6.31
CA ASP A 79 -4.10 8.73 6.21
C ASP A 79 -3.63 10.11 5.72
N ARG A 80 -2.32 10.36 5.76
CA ARG A 80 -1.69 11.59 5.33
C ARG A 80 -1.22 11.48 3.88
N ASN A 81 -1.61 12.46 3.08
CA ASN A 81 -0.98 12.70 1.79
C ASN A 81 0.32 13.47 2.05
N PHE A 82 1.47 12.90 1.72
CA PHE A 82 2.73 13.62 1.87
C PHE A 82 2.76 14.73 0.82
N ASP A 83 2.88 15.97 1.25
CA ASP A 83 3.05 17.09 0.33
C ASP A 83 4.39 16.90 -0.37
N VAL A 84 4.34 16.75 -1.70
CA VAL A 84 5.36 16.12 -2.57
C VAL A 84 6.63 16.96 -2.71
N SER A 85 6.78 18.01 -1.91
CA SER A 85 7.82 19.02 -2.06
C SER A 85 8.83 18.93 -0.92
N VAL A 86 9.84 18.08 -1.14
CA VAL A 86 11.17 18.12 -0.51
C VAL A 86 11.25 17.58 0.94
N LEU A 87 11.77 16.35 1.06
CA LEU A 87 12.56 15.90 2.20
C LEU A 87 14.04 15.86 1.80
#